data_AF-A0A7W1UMQ4-F1
#
_entry.id   AF-A0A7W1UMQ4-F1
#
_cell.length_a   1.000
_cell.length_b   1.000
_cell.length_c   1.000
_cell.angle_alpha   90.00
_cell.angle_beta   90.00
_cell.angle_gamma   90.00
#
_symmetry.space_group_name_H-M   'P 1'
#
loop_
_entity.id
_entity.type
_entity.pdbx_description
1 polymer ?
#
loop_
_entity_poly.entity_id
_entity_poly.type
_entity_poly.pdbx_seq_one_letter_code
_entity_poly.pdbx_strand_id
1 'polypeptide(L)'
;GKYTTANFLLSLAFPNAKNKVELLFSEIENAVLNGQVDAGLIIHENRFTYEAKGLKKIIDLGEYWEKLANAPIPLGGIVIKRNFETDIKRKFDRVLRKSVEYAFANPKSSLNFVKAHAQEMSEEVMYKHIDLYVNNYSIDLGAEGKRAVKLLFDKAQELGVINNIEEQIFL
;
A
#
# COMPACT_ATOMS: atom_id res chain seq x y z
N GLY A 1 -4.72 10.86 0.63
CA GLY A 1 -3.57 11.71 0.29
C GLY A 1 -3.33 11.72 -1.20
N LYS A 2 -2.93 12.86 -1.77
CA LYS A 2 -2.71 13.05 -3.23
C LYS A 2 -1.71 12.08 -3.85
N TYR A 3 -0.63 11.75 -3.15
CA TYR A 3 0.48 10.93 -3.67
C TYR A 3 0.44 9.47 -3.21
N THR A 4 -0.72 8.96 -2.80
CA THR A 4 -0.86 7.54 -2.44
C THR A 4 -1.07 6.68 -3.69
N THR A 5 -0.58 5.43 -3.66
CA THR A 5 -0.86 4.43 -4.71
C THR A 5 -2.37 4.27 -4.92
N ALA A 6 -3.17 4.28 -3.85
CA ALA A 6 -4.63 4.20 -3.95
C ALA A 6 -5.23 5.35 -4.80
N ASN A 7 -4.77 6.60 -4.61
CA ASN A 7 -5.26 7.73 -5.41
C ASN A 7 -4.77 7.67 -6.86
N PHE A 8 -3.55 7.16 -7.10
CA PHE A 8 -3.06 6.88 -8.44
C PHE A 8 -3.99 5.88 -9.16
N LEU A 9 -4.31 4.75 -8.53
CA LEU A 9 -5.21 3.76 -9.10
C LEU A 9 -6.61 4.29 -9.36
N LEU A 10 -7.15 5.10 -8.44
CA LEU A 10 -8.44 5.76 -8.63
C LEU A 10 -8.42 6.63 -9.90
N SER A 11 -7.32 7.35 -10.13
CA SER A 11 -7.15 8.22 -11.31
C SER A 11 -7.01 7.42 -12.60
N LEU A 12 -6.39 6.23 -12.53
CA LEU A 12 -6.27 5.32 -13.66
C LEU A 12 -7.61 4.68 -14.02
N ALA A 13 -8.36 4.20 -13.02
CA ALA A 13 -9.67 3.58 -13.22
C ALA A 13 -10.77 4.59 -13.63
N PHE A 14 -10.71 5.81 -13.08
CA PHE A 14 -11.69 6.87 -13.31
C PHE A 14 -11.00 8.21 -13.60
N PRO A 15 -10.43 8.40 -14.81
CA PRO A 15 -9.70 9.63 -15.18
C PRO A 15 -10.58 10.90 -15.13
N ASN A 16 -11.90 10.75 -15.19
CA ASN A 16 -12.86 11.85 -15.11
C ASN A 16 -13.25 12.22 -13.67
N ALA A 17 -12.89 11.41 -12.67
CA ALA A 17 -13.17 11.69 -11.25
C ALA A 17 -12.20 12.75 -10.69
N LYS A 18 -12.36 14.01 -11.11
CA LYS A 18 -11.45 15.12 -10.77
C LYS A 18 -11.82 15.86 -9.48
N ASN A 19 -13.10 15.81 -9.07
CA ASN A 19 -13.57 16.44 -7.84
C ASN A 19 -13.26 15.53 -6.64
N LYS A 20 -12.04 15.66 -6.10
CA LYS A 20 -11.55 14.85 -4.98
C LYS A 20 -11.31 15.73 -3.76
N VAL A 21 -11.71 15.24 -2.58
CA VAL A 21 -11.40 15.86 -1.28
C VAL A 21 -10.48 14.90 -0.52
N GLU A 22 -9.41 15.44 0.05
CA GLU A 22 -8.49 14.66 0.88
C GLU A 22 -8.98 14.65 2.33
N LEU A 23 -9.22 13.46 2.88
CA LEU A 23 -9.62 13.23 4.26
C LEU A 23 -8.65 12.26 4.94
N LEU A 24 -8.65 12.24 6.27
CA LEU A 24 -7.98 11.18 7.01
C LEU A 24 -8.68 9.84 6.72
N PHE A 25 -7.92 8.75 6.56
CA PHE A 25 -8.50 7.47 6.12
C PHE A 25 -9.63 6.97 7.04
N SER A 26 -9.53 7.23 8.34
CA SER A 26 -10.53 6.87 9.35
C SER A 26 -11.84 7.66 9.24
N GLU A 27 -11.85 8.79 8.52
CA GLU A 27 -13.03 9.66 8.35
C GLU A 27 -13.82 9.35 7.08
N ILE A 28 -13.21 8.64 6.12
CA ILE A 28 -13.75 8.45 4.76
C ILE A 28 -15.12 7.77 4.78
N GLU A 29 -15.28 6.69 5.54
CA GLU A 29 -16.56 5.96 5.60
C GLU A 29 -17.68 6.84 6.16
N ASN A 30 -17.40 7.63 7.21
CA ASN A 30 -18.38 8.51 7.83
C ASN A 30 -18.76 9.66 6.89
N ALA A 31 -17.82 10.19 6.11
CA ALA A 31 -18.10 11.22 5.11
C ALA A 31 -19.09 10.74 4.04
N VAL A 32 -18.98 9.47 3.61
CA VAL A 32 -19.94 8.84 2.69
C VAL A 32 -21.30 8.68 3.36
N LEU A 33 -21.34 8.14 4.58
CA LEU A 33 -22.60 7.90 5.32
C LEU A 33 -23.38 9.20 5.61
N ASN A 34 -22.66 10.29 5.85
CA ASN A 34 -23.24 11.60 6.12
C ASN A 34 -23.58 12.40 4.85
N GLY A 35 -23.36 11.85 3.65
CA GLY A 35 -23.64 12.52 2.38
C GLY A 35 -22.72 13.71 2.08
N GLN A 36 -21.54 13.77 2.69
CA GLN A 36 -20.54 14.81 2.42
C GLN A 36 -19.79 14.55 1.11
N VAL A 37 -19.68 13.28 0.71
CA VAL A 37 -19.07 12.83 -0.54
C VAL A 37 -19.90 11.69 -1.13
N ASP A 38 -19.88 11.56 -2.46
CA ASP A 38 -20.64 10.51 -3.17
C ASP A 38 -20.02 9.11 -3.05
N ALA A 39 -18.70 9.04 -2.86
CA ALA A 39 -17.95 7.79 -2.76
C ALA A 39 -16.66 7.97 -1.95
N GLY A 40 -16.17 6.87 -1.36
CA GLY A 40 -14.95 6.84 -0.55
C GLY A 40 -13.87 5.93 -1.12
N LEU A 41 -12.63 6.43 -1.21
CA LEU A 41 -11.45 5.61 -1.50
C LEU A 41 -10.84 5.12 -0.18
N ILE A 42 -11.20 3.91 0.23
CA ILE A 42 -10.75 3.32 1.50
C ILE A 42 -9.42 2.58 1.35
N ILE A 43 -8.62 2.56 2.40
CA ILE A 43 -7.33 1.86 2.52
C ILE A 43 -7.25 1.18 3.90
N HIS A 44 -6.13 0.49 4.17
CA HIS A 44 -5.86 -0.19 5.44
C HIS A 44 -6.95 -1.22 5.82
N GLU A 45 -7.39 -1.21 7.08
CA GLU A 45 -8.35 -2.14 7.65
C GLU A 45 -9.80 -1.87 7.25
N ASN A 46 -10.12 -0.67 6.75
CA ASN A 46 -11.48 -0.32 6.36
C ASN A 46 -12.03 -1.26 5.27
N ARG A 47 -11.15 -1.92 4.51
CA ARG A 47 -11.51 -2.97 3.53
C ARG A 47 -12.26 -4.16 4.14
N PHE A 48 -12.20 -4.36 5.45
CA PHE A 48 -12.89 -5.44 6.18
C PHE A 48 -14.13 -4.95 6.94
N THR A 49 -14.29 -3.64 7.13
CA THR A 49 -15.33 -3.09 8.02
C THR A 49 -16.45 -2.35 7.29
N TYR A 50 -16.24 -1.92 6.05
CA TYR A 50 -17.21 -1.06 5.34
C TYR A 50 -18.60 -1.70 5.19
N GLU A 51 -18.67 -3.02 4.99
CA GLU A 51 -19.95 -3.75 4.83
C GLU A 51 -20.80 -3.72 6.09
N ALA A 52 -20.17 -3.80 7.27
CA ALA A 52 -20.87 -3.73 8.55
C ALA A 52 -21.54 -2.35 8.78
N LYS A 53 -21.07 -1.32 8.09
CA LYS A 53 -21.66 0.03 8.09
C LYS A 53 -22.72 0.23 7.00
N GLY A 54 -23.06 -0.81 6.23
CA GLY A 54 -24.03 -0.73 5.14
C GLY A 54 -23.48 -0.14 3.84
N LEU A 55 -22.17 0.12 3.76
CA LEU A 55 -21.52 0.57 2.53
C LEU A 55 -21.35 -0.60 1.55
N LYS A 56 -21.31 -0.29 0.25
CA LYS A 56 -21.16 -1.29 -0.82
C LYS A 56 -19.88 -1.03 -1.62
N LYS A 57 -19.18 -2.11 -1.97
CA LYS A 57 -18.01 -2.04 -2.86
C LYS A 57 -18.44 -1.64 -4.27
N ILE A 58 -17.85 -0.56 -4.79
CA ILE A 58 -18.02 -0.14 -6.19
C ILE A 58 -17.05 -0.91 -7.08
N ILE A 59 -15.77 -0.93 -6.70
CA ILE A 59 -14.69 -1.61 -7.42
C ILE A 59 -13.55 -1.96 -6.46
N ASP A 60 -12.84 -3.05 -6.73
CA ASP A 60 -11.53 -3.31 -6.13
C ASP A 60 -10.44 -2.80 -7.08
N LEU A 61 -9.71 -1.76 -6.65
CA LEU A 61 -8.66 -1.14 -7.47
C LEU A 61 -7.41 -2.01 -7.62
N GLY A 62 -7.18 -2.94 -6.69
CA GLY A 62 -6.12 -3.94 -6.80
C GLY A 62 -6.45 -4.96 -7.90
N GLU A 63 -7.66 -5.50 -7.89
CA GLU A 63 -8.12 -6.41 -8.96
C GLU A 63 -8.15 -5.71 -10.33
N TYR A 64 -8.56 -4.44 -10.37
CA TYR A 64 -8.53 -3.63 -11.58
C TYR A 64 -7.09 -3.51 -12.14
N TRP A 65 -6.12 -3.21 -11.26
CA TRP A 65 -4.71 -3.15 -11.64
C TRP A 65 -4.21 -4.49 -12.16
N GLU A 66 -4.46 -5.59 -11.43
CA GLU A 66 -3.99 -6.92 -11.84
C GLU A 66 -4.51 -7.32 -13.22
N LYS A 67 -5.78 -7.01 -13.53
CA LYS A 67 -6.38 -7.25 -14.85
C LYS A 67 -5.74 -6.38 -15.95
N LEU A 68 -5.41 -5.13 -15.63
CA LEU A 68 -4.84 -4.18 -16.60
C LEU A 68 -3.36 -4.44 -16.86
N ALA A 69 -2.59 -4.68 -15.81
CA ALA A 69 -1.13 -4.69 -15.79
C ALA A 69 -0.54 -6.11 -15.81
N ASN A 70 -1.36 -7.13 -15.52
CA ASN A 70 -0.93 -8.52 -15.36
C ASN A 70 0.30 -8.66 -14.42
N ALA A 71 0.29 -7.87 -13.34
CA ALA A 71 1.36 -7.76 -12.38
C ALA A 71 0.78 -7.45 -10.99
N PRO A 72 1.45 -7.88 -9.89
CA PRO A 72 1.04 -7.50 -8.55
C PRO A 72 1.11 -5.99 -8.37
N ILE A 73 0.32 -5.44 -7.45
CA ILE A 73 0.34 -4.00 -7.16
C ILE A 73 1.38 -3.62 -6.10
N PRO A 74 2.34 -2.73 -6.40
CA PRO A 74 3.22 -2.15 -5.39
C PRO A 74 2.46 -1.13 -4.53
N LEU A 75 2.14 -1.50 -3.29
CA LEU A 75 1.40 -0.63 -2.37
C LEU A 75 2.29 0.27 -1.50
N GLY A 76 3.43 -0.24 -1.07
CA GLY A 76 4.37 0.46 -0.20
C GLY A 76 5.80 -0.01 -0.41
N GLY A 77 6.75 0.84 -0.04
CA GLY A 77 8.17 0.55 -0.13
C GLY A 77 8.94 1.24 0.98
N ILE A 78 10.03 0.61 1.42
CA ILE A 78 10.97 1.20 2.38
C ILE A 78 12.08 1.88 1.60
N VAL A 79 12.28 3.17 1.85
CA VAL A 79 13.24 4.00 1.13
C VAL A 79 14.36 4.47 2.05
N ILE A 80 15.57 4.53 1.51
CA ILE A 80 16.75 5.07 2.19
C ILE A 80 17.27 6.29 1.43
N LYS A 81 17.69 7.34 2.15
CA LYS A 81 18.20 8.57 1.52
C LYS A 81 19.44 8.27 0.66
N ARG A 82 19.49 8.87 -0.54
CA ARG A 82 20.57 8.65 -1.51
C ARG A 82 21.95 9.10 -1.03
N ASN A 83 22.02 10.04 -0.09
CA ASN A 83 23.28 10.59 0.41
C ASN A 83 24.00 9.69 1.44
N PHE A 84 23.40 8.58 1.89
CA PHE A 84 24.12 7.61 2.71
C PHE A 84 25.17 6.83 1.90
N GLU A 85 26.25 6.45 2.57
CA GLU A 85 27.28 5.57 1.99
C GLU A 85 26.69 4.22 1.58
N THR A 86 27.26 3.63 0.52
CA THR A 86 26.80 2.34 -0.03
C THR A 86 26.80 1.23 1.02
N ASP A 87 27.79 1.21 1.90
CA ASP A 87 27.90 0.19 2.96
C ASP A 87 26.79 0.34 4.01
N ILE A 88 26.39 1.57 4.33
CA ILE A 88 25.25 1.84 5.22
C ILE A 88 23.96 1.33 4.55
N LYS A 89 23.76 1.63 3.26
CA LYS A 89 22.58 1.18 2.52
C LYS A 89 22.47 -0.34 2.47
N ARG A 90 23.57 -1.04 2.15
CA ARG A 90 23.62 -2.50 2.12
C ARG A 90 23.43 -3.12 3.50
N LYS A 91 23.99 -2.50 4.55
CA LYS A 91 23.77 -2.94 5.93
C LYS A 91 22.30 -2.79 6.33
N PHE A 92 21.67 -1.67 5.99
CA PHE A 92 20.26 -1.43 6.26
C PHE A 92 19.36 -2.47 5.58
N ASP A 93 19.56 -2.70 4.27
CA ASP A 93 18.80 -3.69 3.50
C ASP A 93 18.90 -5.11 4.11
N ARG A 94 20.12 -5.54 4.45
CA ARG A 94 20.36 -6.84 5.09
C ARG A 94 19.69 -6.94 6.47
N VAL A 95 19.76 -5.90 7.30
CA VAL A 95 19.16 -5.92 8.65
C VAL A 95 17.65 -5.91 8.57
N LEU A 96 17.07 -5.13 7.65
CA LEU A 96 15.64 -5.10 7.38
C LEU A 96 15.14 -6.48 6.96
N ARG A 97 15.78 -7.12 5.99
CA ARG A 97 15.46 -8.49 5.57
C ARG A 97 15.44 -9.46 6.75
N LYS A 98 16.50 -9.46 7.57
CA LYS A 98 16.59 -10.30 8.76
C LYS A 98 15.48 -10.02 9.78
N SER A 99 15.04 -8.77 9.92
CA SER A 99 13.93 -8.41 10.80
C SER A 99 12.61 -9.02 10.33
N VAL A 100 12.35 -9.01 9.02
CA VAL A 100 11.15 -9.60 8.42
C VAL A 100 11.21 -11.13 8.53
N GLU A 101 12.33 -11.74 8.18
CA GLU A 101 12.55 -13.19 8.32
C GLU A 101 12.37 -13.66 9.77
N TYR A 102 12.86 -12.89 10.74
CA TYR A 102 12.67 -13.18 12.16
C TYR A 102 11.19 -13.13 12.57
N ALA A 103 10.44 -12.14 12.09
CA ALA A 103 9.00 -12.05 12.35
C ALA A 103 8.22 -13.22 11.74
N PHE A 104 8.58 -13.67 10.53
CA PHE A 104 8.01 -14.88 9.92
C PHE A 104 8.29 -16.14 10.75
N ALA A 105 9.52 -16.32 11.22
CA ALA A 105 9.88 -17.45 12.06
C ALA A 105 9.27 -17.37 13.48
N ASN A 106 8.89 -16.17 13.93
CA ASN A 106 8.35 -15.91 15.26
C ASN A 106 7.10 -15.00 15.19
N PRO A 107 5.95 -15.47 14.69
CA PRO A 107 4.79 -14.60 14.41
C PRO A 107 4.25 -13.84 15.63
N LYS A 108 4.45 -14.37 16.84
CA LYS A 108 4.01 -13.74 18.10
C LYS A 108 4.99 -12.68 18.64
N SER A 109 6.19 -12.57 18.08
CA SER A 109 7.26 -11.71 18.62
C SER A 109 6.93 -10.22 18.59
N SER A 110 6.17 -9.77 17.59
CA SER A 110 5.75 -8.37 17.44
C SER A 110 4.39 -8.07 18.05
N LEU A 111 3.66 -9.06 18.57
CA LEU A 111 2.23 -8.94 18.91
C LEU A 111 1.96 -7.80 19.91
N ASN A 112 2.74 -7.70 20.99
CA ASN A 112 2.56 -6.65 21.99
C ASN A 112 2.80 -5.25 21.42
N PHE A 113 3.78 -5.13 20.53
CA PHE A 113 4.08 -3.87 19.86
C PHE A 113 2.94 -3.49 18.91
N VAL A 114 2.48 -4.43 18.08
CA VAL A 114 1.38 -4.15 17.14
C VAL A 114 0.09 -3.80 17.89
N LYS A 115 -0.24 -4.52 18.98
CA LYS A 115 -1.42 -4.22 19.82
C LYS A 115 -1.40 -2.81 20.40
N ALA A 116 -0.23 -2.32 20.81
CA ALA A 116 -0.09 -0.98 21.39
C ALA A 116 -0.25 0.14 20.34
N HIS A 117 -0.13 -0.18 19.06
CA HIS A 117 -0.14 0.79 17.95
C HIS A 117 -1.28 0.61 16.96
N ALA A 118 -2.05 -0.47 17.07
CA ALA A 118 -3.27 -0.69 16.29
C ALA A 118 -4.45 0.04 16.95
N GLN A 119 -5.28 0.74 16.17
CA GLN A 119 -6.37 1.55 16.70
C GLN A 119 -7.48 0.69 17.32
N GLU A 120 -7.90 -0.40 16.70
CA GLU A 120 -8.79 -1.39 17.31
C GLU A 120 -8.95 -2.60 16.38
N MET A 121 -8.42 -3.77 16.72
CA MET A 121 -8.72 -5.02 16.03
C MET A 121 -8.52 -6.19 16.99
N SER A 122 -9.45 -7.14 17.03
CA SER A 122 -9.22 -8.41 17.69
C SER A 122 -7.95 -9.06 17.13
N GLU A 123 -7.29 -9.91 17.92
CA GLU A 123 -6.06 -10.59 17.47
C GLU A 123 -6.25 -11.29 16.12
N GLU A 124 -7.42 -11.87 15.89
CA GLU A 124 -7.75 -12.53 14.62
C GLU A 124 -7.65 -11.57 13.42
N VAL A 125 -8.18 -10.36 13.51
CA VAL A 125 -8.13 -9.43 12.38
C VAL A 125 -6.74 -8.84 12.21
N MET A 126 -5.98 -8.68 13.30
CA MET A 126 -4.56 -8.30 13.22
C MET A 126 -3.75 -9.33 12.42
N TYR A 127 -3.92 -10.62 12.69
CA TYR A 127 -3.21 -11.67 11.94
C TYR A 127 -3.63 -11.70 10.47
N LYS A 128 -4.94 -11.59 10.17
CA LYS A 128 -5.40 -11.49 8.77
C LYS A 128 -4.79 -10.29 8.03
N HIS A 129 -4.64 -9.15 8.71
CA HIS A 129 -4.00 -7.98 8.13
C HIS A 129 -2.51 -8.21 7.86
N ILE A 130 -1.78 -8.78 8.82
CA ILE A 130 -0.36 -9.10 8.67
C ILE A 130 -0.15 -10.09 7.52
N ASP A 131 -0.89 -11.20 7.50
CA ASP A 131 -0.75 -12.25 6.49
C ASP A 131 -1.04 -11.75 5.07
N LEU A 132 -1.90 -10.75 4.93
CA LEU A 132 -2.23 -10.16 3.64
C LEU A 132 -1.10 -9.28 3.09
N TYR A 133 -0.47 -8.46 3.95
CA TYR A 133 0.50 -7.44 3.50
C TYR A 133 1.96 -7.85 3.70
N VAL A 134 2.24 -8.78 4.61
CA VAL A 134 3.58 -9.29 4.90
C VAL A 134 3.72 -10.66 4.26
N ASN A 135 4.39 -10.70 3.12
CA ASN A 135 4.59 -11.91 2.31
C ASN A 135 6.03 -11.97 1.76
N ASN A 136 6.30 -12.89 0.84
CA ASN A 136 7.65 -13.07 0.27
C ASN A 136 8.23 -11.78 -0.36
N TYR A 137 7.38 -10.89 -0.91
CA TYR A 137 7.83 -9.60 -1.45
C TYR A 137 8.35 -8.64 -0.36
N SER A 138 7.97 -8.85 0.91
CA SER A 138 8.50 -8.12 2.06
C SER A 138 9.92 -8.54 2.44
N ILE A 139 10.31 -9.78 2.10
CA ILE A 139 11.68 -10.29 2.30
C ILE A 139 12.57 -9.86 1.13
N ASP A 140 12.09 -10.10 -0.09
CA ASP A 140 12.78 -9.74 -1.33
C ASP A 140 11.77 -9.57 -2.46
N LEU A 141 11.85 -8.46 -3.19
CA LEU A 141 10.94 -8.19 -4.31
C LEU A 141 11.07 -9.20 -5.46
N GLY A 142 12.22 -9.85 -5.60
CA GLY A 142 12.55 -10.69 -6.75
C GLY A 142 12.54 -9.91 -8.07
N ALA A 143 12.62 -10.64 -9.18
CA ALA A 143 12.48 -10.05 -10.51
C ALA A 143 11.05 -9.51 -10.73
N GLU A 144 10.05 -10.24 -10.24
CA GLU A 144 8.63 -9.93 -10.45
C GLU A 144 8.19 -8.66 -9.72
N GLY A 145 8.50 -8.52 -8.44
CA GLY A 145 8.18 -7.31 -7.68
C GLY A 145 8.93 -6.08 -8.21
N LYS A 146 10.19 -6.24 -8.65
CA LYS A 146 10.94 -5.15 -9.30
C LYS A 146 10.30 -4.75 -10.63
N ARG A 147 9.82 -5.71 -11.42
CA ARG A 147 9.07 -5.44 -12.67
C ARG A 147 7.77 -4.71 -12.38
N ALA A 148 7.01 -5.13 -11.38
CA ALA A 148 5.75 -4.50 -10.98
C ALA A 148 5.94 -3.03 -10.56
N VAL A 149 6.99 -2.72 -9.80
CA VAL A 149 7.33 -1.33 -9.41
C VAL A 149 7.68 -0.48 -10.63
N LYS A 150 8.49 -1.01 -11.55
CA LYS A 150 8.82 -0.29 -12.79
C LYS A 150 7.56 0.01 -13.61
N LEU A 151 6.71 -1.00 -13.81
CA LEU A 151 5.45 -0.86 -14.54
C LEU A 151 4.53 0.19 -13.90
N LEU A 152 4.45 0.24 -12.57
CA LEU A 152 3.71 1.27 -11.85
C LEU A 152 4.22 2.68 -12.17
N PHE A 153 5.54 2.87 -12.14
CA PHE A 153 6.14 4.17 -12.47
C PHE A 153 6.00 4.55 -13.94
N ASP A 154 6.17 3.60 -14.85
CA ASP A 154 5.97 3.83 -16.29
C ASP A 154 4.53 4.33 -16.55
N LYS A 155 3.53 3.69 -15.93
CA LYS A 155 2.13 4.14 -16.03
C LYS A 155 1.88 5.48 -15.35
N ALA A 156 2.53 5.76 -14.23
CA ALA A 156 2.43 7.07 -13.59
C ALA A 156 3.05 8.19 -14.44
N GLN A 157 4.11 7.91 -15.19
CA GLN A 157 4.72 8.84 -16.14
C GLN A 157 3.86 9.05 -17.38
N GLU A 158 3.32 7.99 -17.98
CA GLU A 158 2.39 8.06 -19.12
C GLU A 158 1.17 8.96 -18.80
N LEU A 159 0.70 8.92 -17.56
CA LEU A 159 -0.42 9.74 -17.07
C LEU A 159 -0.01 11.14 -16.58
N GLY A 160 1.27 11.49 -16.61
CA GLY A 160 1.78 12.78 -16.12
C GLY A 160 1.61 12.98 -14.61
N VAL A 161 1.48 11.90 -13.83
CA VAL A 161 1.35 11.93 -12.36
C VAL A 161 2.70 12.21 -11.70
N ILE A 162 3.78 11.68 -12.30
CA ILE A 162 5.16 11.88 -11.84
C ILE A 162 6.06 12.28 -13.00
N ASN A 163 7.21 12.88 -12.69
CA ASN A 163 8.25 13.17 -13.66
C ASN A 163 9.01 11.92 -14.08
N ASN A 164 9.83 12.06 -15.13
CA ASN A 164 10.72 11.00 -15.56
C ASN A 164 11.70 10.61 -14.43
N ILE A 165 11.99 9.31 -14.31
CA ILE A 165 12.90 8.74 -13.31
C ILE A 165 14.15 8.29 -14.05
N GLU A 166 15.26 8.97 -13.80
CA GLU A 166 16.56 8.66 -14.45
C GLU A 166 17.46 7.81 -13.55
N GLU A 167 17.23 7.86 -12.24
CA GLU A 167 18.06 7.16 -11.26
C GLU A 167 17.63 5.71 -11.03
N GLN A 168 18.58 4.88 -10.58
CA GLN A 168 18.27 3.55 -10.11
C GLN A 168 17.30 3.59 -8.91
N ILE A 169 16.26 2.76 -9.01
CA ILE A 169 15.18 2.62 -8.01
C ILE A 169 15.59 1.68 -6.87
N PHE A 170 16.38 0.65 -7.17
CA PHE A 170 16.80 -0.39 -6.23
C PHE A 170 18.30 -0.31 -5.95
N LEU A 171 18.72 -0.86 -4.79
CA LEU A 171 20.12 -1.04 -4.40
C LEU A 171 20.81 -2.16 -5.19
#